data_AF-A0A0G9H6P2-F1
#
_entry.id   AF-A0A0G9H6P2-F1
#
_cell.length_a   1.000
_cell.length_b   1.000
_cell.length_c   1.000
_cell.angle_alpha   90.00
_cell.angle_beta   90.00
_cell.angle_gamma   90.00
#
_symmetry.space_group_name_H-M   'P 1'
#
loop_
_entity.id
_entity.type
_entity.pdbx_description
1 polymer ?
#
loop_
_entity_poly.entity_id
_entity_poly.type
_entity_poly.pdbx_seq_one_letter_code
_entity_poly.pdbx_strand_id
1 'polypeptide(L)'
;MESNILPSNIPINITYMQPIPGISDFSYGTSSSMTTWRAAAERYVTSRGIRRTWKNKYVLVTRLRPAKGKLGQAIPAGGVAIAGLTGPYSVIAHELGHLFGARHADAEWRWGWWPCTTNMHFDNAALLANCYQYSATNVTRIQNYVDLKGYIPP
;
A
#
# COMPACT_ATOMS: atom_id res chain seq x y z
N MET A 1 -7.90 -17.93 -9.69
CA MET A 1 -8.52 -17.06 -10.72
C MET A 1 -7.94 -15.67 -10.50
N GLU A 2 -7.12 -15.18 -11.42
CA GLU A 2 -6.56 -13.83 -11.32
C GLU A 2 -7.72 -12.84 -11.51
N SER A 3 -8.09 -12.14 -10.45
CA SER A 3 -9.02 -11.02 -10.56
C SER A 3 -8.23 -9.84 -11.12
N ASN A 4 -8.47 -9.48 -12.38
CA ASN A 4 -7.95 -8.23 -12.93
C ASN A 4 -8.61 -7.06 -12.19
N ILE A 5 -7.91 -6.54 -11.19
CA ILE A 5 -8.40 -5.43 -10.37
C ILE A 5 -8.40 -4.15 -11.19
N LEU A 6 -7.39 -3.94 -12.03
CA LEU A 6 -7.28 -2.80 -12.92
C LEU A 6 -7.86 -3.12 -14.31
N PRO A 7 -8.42 -2.12 -15.02
CA PRO A 7 -8.76 -2.26 -16.43
C PRO A 7 -7.59 -2.79 -17.26
N SER A 8 -7.88 -3.70 -18.20
CA SER A 8 -6.88 -4.41 -19.01
C SER A 8 -5.99 -3.53 -19.88
N ASN A 9 -6.39 -2.27 -20.11
CA ASN A 9 -5.67 -1.29 -20.92
C ASN A 9 -4.76 -0.35 -20.10
N ILE A 10 -4.64 -0.54 -18.78
CA ILE A 10 -3.77 0.28 -17.93
C ILE A 10 -2.45 -0.48 -17.70
N PRO A 11 -1.34 -0.07 -18.34
CA PRO A 11 -0.06 -0.72 -18.11
C PRO A 11 0.40 -0.48 -16.66
N ILE A 12 0.82 -1.56 -16.00
CA ILE A 12 1.44 -1.50 -14.67
C ILE A 12 2.95 -1.62 -14.87
N ASN A 13 3.67 -0.57 -14.49
CA ASN A 13 5.13 -0.58 -14.46
C ASN A 13 5.60 -0.62 -13.01
N ILE A 14 6.39 -1.64 -12.66
CA ILE A 14 6.98 -1.78 -11.34
C ILE A 14 8.50 -1.62 -11.49
N THR A 15 9.06 -0.68 -10.73
CA THR A 15 10.51 -0.49 -10.67
C THR A 15 10.97 -0.75 -9.25
N TYR A 16 11.80 -1.79 -9.08
CA TYR A 16 12.49 -2.04 -7.82
C TYR A 16 13.78 -1.24 -7.80
N MET A 17 13.99 -0.49 -6.73
CA MET A 17 15.21 0.29 -6.52
C MET A 17 15.89 -0.24 -5.26
N GLN A 18 17.19 -0.47 -5.34
CA GLN A 18 18.02 -0.69 -4.16
C GLN A 18 18.05 0.58 -3.30
N PRO A 19 18.48 0.52 -2.02
CA PRO A 19 18.60 1.70 -1.18
C PRO A 19 19.33 2.84 -1.90
N ILE A 20 18.64 3.98 -2.02
CA ILE A 20 19.16 5.22 -2.59
C ILE A 20 19.59 6.14 -1.44
N PRO A 21 20.87 6.57 -1.39
CA PRO A 21 21.33 7.55 -0.42
C PRO A 21 20.54 8.87 -0.46
N GLY A 22 20.25 9.44 0.70
CA GLY A 22 19.41 10.64 0.90
C GLY A 22 17.90 10.44 0.70
N ILE A 23 17.47 9.25 0.27
CA ILE A 23 16.06 8.94 -0.02
C ILE A 23 15.53 7.80 0.88
N SER A 24 16.34 6.78 1.13
CA SER A 24 15.92 5.55 1.85
C SER A 24 16.91 5.11 2.94
N ASP A 25 17.83 5.99 3.33
CA ASP A 25 18.89 5.76 4.31
C ASP A 25 18.64 6.49 5.64
N PHE A 26 17.39 6.85 5.92
CA PHE A 26 16.99 7.44 7.21
C PHE A 26 16.55 6.36 8.20
N SER A 27 16.59 6.69 9.49
CA SER A 27 16.17 5.78 10.56
C SER A 27 14.66 5.49 10.50
N TYR A 28 14.33 4.20 10.46
CA TYR A 28 12.96 3.69 10.52
C TYR A 28 12.52 3.40 11.96
N GLY A 29 11.21 3.25 12.17
CA GLY A 29 10.64 2.81 13.45
C GLY A 29 10.30 3.95 14.42
N THR A 30 10.48 5.20 14.00
CA THR A 30 10.14 6.39 14.78
C THR A 30 8.78 6.95 14.36
N SER A 31 8.18 7.80 15.19
CA SER A 31 6.96 8.53 14.82
C SER A 31 7.16 9.44 13.58
N SER A 32 8.40 9.86 13.31
CA SER A 32 8.75 10.73 12.18
C SER A 32 9.03 9.97 10.87
N SER A 33 9.23 8.65 10.90
CA SER A 33 9.66 7.88 9.71
C SER A 33 8.74 8.08 8.50
N MET A 34 7.42 8.16 8.70
CA MET A 34 6.48 8.39 7.60
C MET A 34 6.58 9.80 7.01
N THR A 35 6.72 10.83 7.84
CA THR A 35 6.90 12.21 7.36
C THR A 35 8.23 12.37 6.64
N THR A 36 9.29 11.75 7.15
CA THR A 36 10.61 11.72 6.49
C THR A 36 10.54 10.99 5.15
N TRP A 37 9.89 9.84 5.09
CA TRP A 37 9.67 9.09 3.84
C TRP A 37 8.94 9.93 2.81
N ARG A 38 7.81 10.54 3.20
CA ARG A 38 7.04 11.42 2.32
C ARG A 38 7.95 12.50 1.74
N ALA A 39 8.67 13.24 2.57
CA ALA A 39 9.56 14.30 2.10
C ALA A 39 10.66 13.78 1.15
N ALA A 40 11.21 12.59 1.40
CA ALA A 40 12.20 11.96 0.53
C ALA A 40 11.62 11.57 -0.84
N ALA A 41 10.46 10.90 -0.86
CA ALA A 41 9.75 10.57 -2.10
C ALA A 41 9.39 11.84 -2.88
N GLU A 42 8.95 12.89 -2.21
CA GLU A 42 8.64 14.17 -2.84
C GLU A 42 9.88 14.81 -3.48
N ARG A 43 11.06 14.77 -2.82
CA ARG A 43 12.32 15.23 -3.42
C ARG A 43 12.71 14.41 -4.64
N TYR A 44 12.56 13.08 -4.59
CA TYR A 44 12.83 12.19 -5.73
C TYR A 44 11.94 12.51 -6.93
N VAL A 45 10.65 12.73 -6.69
CA VAL A 45 9.68 13.10 -7.73
C VAL A 45 10.06 14.43 -8.38
N THR A 46 10.36 15.44 -7.56
CA THR A 46 10.73 16.78 -8.04
C THR A 46 12.04 16.77 -8.82
N SER A 47 13.08 16.08 -8.32
CA SER A 47 14.40 16.06 -8.99
C SER A 47 14.38 15.36 -10.34
N ARG A 48 13.40 14.48 -10.58
CA ARG A 48 13.21 13.76 -11.84
C ARG A 48 12.17 14.42 -12.76
N GLY A 49 11.58 15.55 -12.36
CA GLY A 49 10.52 16.21 -13.12
C GLY A 49 9.26 15.33 -13.29
N ILE A 50 9.03 14.37 -12.40
CA ILE A 50 7.90 13.44 -12.51
C ILE A 50 6.62 14.19 -12.14
N ARG A 51 5.65 14.22 -13.06
CA ARG A 51 4.33 14.80 -12.77
C ARG A 51 3.59 13.97 -11.72
N ARG A 52 3.10 14.61 -10.66
CA ARG A 52 2.24 13.95 -9.67
C ARG A 52 0.90 13.61 -10.30
N THR A 53 0.53 12.34 -10.23
CA THR A 53 -0.75 11.82 -10.69
C THR A 53 -1.19 10.72 -9.74
N TRP A 54 -2.48 10.37 -9.77
CA TRP A 54 -3.02 9.22 -9.04
C TRP A 54 -2.33 7.89 -9.40
N LYS A 55 -1.62 7.81 -10.54
CA LYS A 55 -0.95 6.59 -11.01
C LYS A 55 0.35 6.29 -10.28
N ASN A 56 1.06 7.33 -9.83
CA ASN A 56 2.41 7.18 -9.28
C ASN A 56 2.33 6.86 -7.79
N LYS A 57 2.77 5.66 -7.40
CA LYS A 57 2.85 5.20 -6.01
C LYS A 57 4.29 4.91 -5.62
N TYR A 58 4.68 5.33 -4.41
CA TYR A 58 6.03 5.14 -3.89
C TYR A 58 5.95 4.35 -2.58
N VAL A 59 6.31 3.08 -2.64
CA VAL A 59 6.29 2.19 -1.49
C VAL A 59 7.72 1.90 -1.06
N LEU A 60 8.03 2.25 0.18
CA LEU A 60 9.28 1.89 0.82
C LEU A 60 9.12 0.56 1.52
N VAL A 61 9.89 -0.43 1.11
CA VAL A 61 9.93 -1.75 1.75
C VAL A 61 11.15 -1.82 2.64
N THR A 62 10.95 -2.14 3.92
CA THR A 62 12.03 -2.16 4.91
C THR A 62 11.94 -3.39 5.81
N ARG A 63 13.09 -3.85 6.32
CA ARG A 63 13.13 -4.91 7.34
C ARG A 63 12.58 -4.45 8.69
N LEU A 64 12.52 -3.14 8.92
CA LEU A 64 12.03 -2.56 10.16
C LEU A 64 10.53 -2.25 10.07
N ARG A 65 9.96 -1.78 11.18
CA ARG A 65 8.59 -1.26 11.21
C ARG A 65 8.59 0.23 10.88
N PRO A 66 7.53 0.79 10.26
CA PRO A 66 7.42 2.24 10.07
C PRO A 66 7.38 2.99 11.40
N ALA A 67 6.66 2.47 12.40
CA ALA A 67 6.56 3.03 13.74
C ALA A 67 6.22 1.94 14.76
N LYS A 68 6.35 2.25 16.06
CA LYS A 68 5.95 1.33 17.14
C LYS A 68 4.49 0.90 16.96
N GLY A 69 4.26 -0.42 16.98
CA GLY A 69 2.92 -1.02 16.86
C GLY A 69 2.35 -1.06 15.44
N LYS A 70 3.08 -0.63 14.41
CA LYS A 70 2.62 -0.65 13.01
C LYS A 70 3.47 -1.58 12.16
N LEU A 71 2.85 -2.43 11.34
CA LEU A 71 3.55 -3.27 10.36
C LEU A 71 3.74 -2.54 9.03
N GLY A 72 2.78 -1.69 8.67
CA GLY A 72 2.85 -0.79 7.54
C GLY A 72 2.18 0.54 7.88
N GLN A 73 2.34 1.52 7.00
CA GLN A 73 1.63 2.79 7.06
C GLN A 73 1.56 3.42 5.66
N ALA A 74 0.43 4.02 5.32
CA ALA A 74 0.19 4.71 4.06
C ALA A 74 -0.27 6.15 4.26
N ILE A 75 0.08 7.03 3.31
CA ILE A 75 -0.53 8.35 3.13
C ILE A 75 -1.15 8.37 1.73
N PRO A 76 -2.45 8.03 1.59
CA PRO A 76 -3.12 7.95 0.29
C PRO A 76 -3.02 9.23 -0.55
N ALA A 77 -3.23 10.39 0.08
CA ALA A 77 -3.14 11.69 -0.59
C ALA A 77 -1.74 12.01 -1.15
N GLY A 78 -0.69 11.43 -0.56
CA GLY A 78 0.68 11.57 -1.03
C GLY A 78 1.11 10.50 -2.03
N GLY A 79 0.32 9.42 -2.19
CA GLY A 79 0.72 8.25 -2.97
C GLY A 79 1.96 7.55 -2.39
N VAL A 80 2.20 7.65 -1.08
CA VAL A 80 3.39 7.11 -0.42
C VAL A 80 3.00 6.12 0.68
N ALA A 81 3.76 5.04 0.81
CA ALA A 81 3.62 4.09 1.92
C ALA A 81 4.97 3.53 2.38
N ILE A 82 5.00 3.00 3.60
CA ILE A 82 6.08 2.18 4.15
C ILE A 82 5.48 0.83 4.53
N ALA A 83 6.08 -0.26 4.05
CA ALA A 83 5.71 -1.63 4.38
C ALA A 83 6.90 -2.33 5.06
N GLY A 84 6.67 -2.82 6.28
CA GLY A 84 7.65 -3.57 7.05
C GLY A 84 7.58 -5.07 6.77
N LEU A 85 8.74 -5.69 6.56
CA LEU A 85 8.87 -7.13 6.34
C LEU A 85 8.82 -7.98 7.62
N THR A 86 8.58 -7.35 8.78
CA THR A 86 8.37 -8.05 10.06
C THR A 86 6.95 -8.58 10.24
N GLY A 87 6.05 -8.26 9.31
CA GLY A 87 4.66 -8.72 9.30
C GLY A 87 4.40 -9.82 8.27
N PRO A 88 3.13 -10.22 8.05
CA PRO A 88 2.78 -11.14 6.98
C PRO A 88 3.07 -10.53 5.60
N TYR A 89 3.25 -11.38 4.58
CA TYR A 89 3.52 -10.95 3.21
C TYR A 89 2.49 -9.98 2.64
N SER A 90 1.26 -10.01 3.15
CA SER A 90 0.16 -9.14 2.74
C SER A 90 0.32 -7.68 3.15
N VAL A 91 1.27 -7.31 4.03
CA VAL A 91 1.49 -5.91 4.45
C VAL A 91 1.76 -5.01 3.25
N ILE A 92 2.55 -5.44 2.27
CA ILE A 92 2.82 -4.64 1.06
C ILE A 92 1.51 -4.39 0.29
N ALA A 93 0.70 -5.44 0.10
CA ALA A 93 -0.59 -5.31 -0.57
C ALA A 93 -1.56 -4.43 0.22
N HIS A 94 -1.61 -4.57 1.55
CA HIS A 94 -2.44 -3.75 2.43
C HIS A 94 -2.15 -2.26 2.26
N GLU A 95 -0.88 -1.87 2.37
CA GLU A 95 -0.49 -0.48 2.25
C GLU A 95 -0.67 0.06 0.83
N LEU A 96 -0.37 -0.75 -0.19
CA LEU A 96 -0.62 -0.37 -1.59
C LEU A 96 -2.12 -0.17 -1.85
N GLY A 97 -2.99 -1.01 -1.27
CA GLY A 97 -4.44 -0.90 -1.35
C GLY A 97 -4.95 0.43 -0.82
N HIS A 98 -4.44 0.89 0.32
CA HIS A 98 -4.77 2.23 0.84
C HIS A 98 -4.46 3.34 -0.16
N LEU A 99 -3.36 3.25 -0.92
CA LEU A 99 -3.00 4.25 -1.93
C LEU A 99 -3.97 4.29 -3.12
N PHE A 100 -4.77 3.23 -3.30
CA PHE A 100 -5.81 3.12 -4.32
C PHE A 100 -7.23 3.18 -3.73
N GLY A 101 -7.38 3.66 -2.48
CA GLY A 101 -8.70 3.93 -1.89
C GLY A 101 -9.37 2.71 -1.24
N ALA A 102 -8.67 1.59 -1.10
CA ALA A 102 -9.14 0.47 -0.29
C ALA A 102 -9.20 0.85 1.20
N ARG A 103 -10.17 0.29 1.94
CA ARG A 103 -10.45 0.61 3.34
C ARG A 103 -10.53 -0.66 4.19
N HIS A 104 -10.18 -0.51 5.47
CA HIS A 104 -10.34 -1.58 6.48
C HIS A 104 -11.79 -1.98 6.68
N ALA A 105 -12.71 -1.01 6.65
CA ALA A 105 -14.15 -1.24 6.84
C ALA A 105 -14.76 -2.20 5.80
N ASP A 106 -14.11 -2.29 4.63
CA ASP A 106 -14.54 -3.16 3.54
C ASP A 106 -13.77 -4.49 3.53
N ALA A 107 -12.96 -4.78 4.57
CA ALA A 107 -12.26 -6.06 4.68
C ALA A 107 -13.25 -7.19 5.01
N GLU A 108 -13.08 -8.32 4.33
CA GLU A 108 -13.89 -9.52 4.52
C GLU A 108 -13.13 -10.62 5.23
N TRP A 109 -13.90 -11.40 5.99
CA TRP A 109 -13.56 -12.73 6.47
C TRP A 109 -14.14 -13.76 5.50
N ARG A 110 -13.36 -14.77 5.12
CA ARG A 110 -13.83 -15.85 4.25
C ARG A 110 -13.83 -17.17 5.00
N TRP A 111 -15.02 -17.75 5.07
CA TRP A 111 -15.27 -19.06 5.69
C TRP A 111 -15.10 -20.15 4.63
N GLY A 112 -14.43 -21.25 4.98
CA GLY A 112 -14.18 -22.38 4.11
C GLY A 112 -13.29 -23.42 4.79
N TRP A 113 -12.78 -24.39 4.02
CA TRP A 113 -11.83 -25.40 4.53
C TRP A 113 -10.57 -24.77 5.15
N TRP A 114 -10.19 -23.58 4.66
CA TRP A 114 -9.11 -22.77 5.23
C TRP A 114 -9.58 -21.32 5.44
N PRO A 115 -10.05 -20.98 6.65
CA PRO A 115 -10.49 -19.63 6.97
C PRO A 115 -9.38 -18.60 6.75
N CYS A 116 -9.73 -17.47 6.13
CA CYS A 116 -8.76 -16.42 5.86
C CYS A 116 -9.36 -15.02 5.87
N THR A 117 -8.50 -14.01 6.00
CA THR A 117 -8.86 -12.60 5.90
C THR A 117 -8.31 -11.96 4.63
N THR A 118 -9.10 -11.07 4.03
CA THR A 118 -8.66 -10.28 2.86
C THR A 118 -7.59 -9.25 3.23
N ASN A 119 -6.89 -8.71 2.22
CA ASN A 119 -5.70 -7.88 2.37
C ASN A 119 -5.89 -6.64 3.26
N MET A 120 -7.10 -6.10 3.38
CA MET A 120 -7.37 -4.88 4.16
C MET A 120 -7.74 -5.15 5.63
N HIS A 121 -7.69 -6.38 6.11
CA HIS A 121 -7.96 -6.66 7.52
C HIS A 121 -6.87 -6.04 8.41
N PHE A 122 -7.28 -5.32 9.47
CA PHE A 122 -6.35 -4.60 10.35
C PHE A 122 -5.72 -5.53 11.41
N ASP A 123 -6.48 -6.53 11.85
CA ASP A 123 -6.06 -7.46 12.89
C ASP A 123 -5.28 -8.60 12.28
N ASN A 124 -3.98 -8.67 12.63
CA ASN A 124 -3.16 -9.84 12.43
C ASN A 124 -3.44 -10.82 13.58
N ALA A 125 -4.68 -11.30 13.67
CA ALA A 125 -4.96 -12.43 14.55
C ALA A 125 -4.11 -13.60 14.03
N ALA A 126 -3.09 -13.99 14.81
CA ALA A 126 -2.07 -14.95 14.40
C ALA A 126 -2.62 -16.33 13.97
N LEU A 127 -3.90 -16.59 14.25
CA LEU A 127 -4.62 -17.81 13.91
C LEU A 127 -5.26 -17.80 12.51
N LEU A 128 -5.30 -16.67 11.81
CA LEU A 128 -5.97 -16.55 10.53
C LEU A 128 -4.99 -16.41 9.38
N ALA A 129 -5.21 -17.22 8.35
CA ALA A 129 -4.44 -17.13 7.12
C ALA A 129 -4.83 -15.88 6.32
N ASN A 130 -3.95 -15.48 5.41
CA ASN A 130 -4.25 -14.41 4.46
C ASN A 130 -4.86 -15.00 3.18
N CYS A 131 -5.96 -14.42 2.69
CA CYS A 131 -6.56 -14.84 1.42
C CYS A 131 -5.74 -14.40 0.19
N TYR A 132 -4.74 -13.53 0.38
CA TYR A 132 -3.93 -12.88 -0.65
C TYR A 132 -4.75 -12.14 -1.70
N GLN A 133 -5.91 -11.63 -1.31
CA GLN A 133 -6.90 -10.98 -2.17
C GLN A 133 -7.54 -9.81 -1.46
N TYR A 134 -7.95 -8.80 -2.22
CA TYR A 134 -8.88 -7.79 -1.74
C TYR A 134 -10.30 -8.36 -1.71
N SER A 135 -11.14 -7.83 -0.84
CA SER A 135 -12.59 -8.07 -0.87
C SER A 135 -13.22 -7.56 -2.16
N ALA A 136 -14.39 -8.06 -2.52
CA ALA A 136 -15.10 -7.60 -3.72
C ALA A 136 -15.35 -6.08 -3.65
N THR A 137 -15.78 -5.59 -2.48
CA THR A 137 -15.99 -4.16 -2.23
C THR A 137 -14.70 -3.36 -2.40
N ASN A 138 -13.56 -3.82 -1.87
CA ASN A 138 -12.29 -3.11 -2.07
C ASN A 138 -11.80 -3.14 -3.52
N VAL A 139 -12.05 -4.22 -4.27
CA VAL A 139 -11.79 -4.26 -5.72
C VAL A 139 -12.57 -3.16 -6.42
N THR A 140 -13.87 -3.01 -6.15
CA THR A 140 -14.69 -1.93 -6.71
C THR A 140 -14.17 -0.55 -6.31
N ARG A 141 -13.71 -0.35 -5.07
CA ARG A 141 -13.12 0.93 -4.65
C ARG A 141 -11.85 1.27 -5.42
N ILE A 142 -10.97 0.29 -5.62
CA ILE A 142 -9.73 0.45 -6.38
C ILE A 142 -10.06 0.80 -7.83
N GLN A 143 -11.03 0.11 -8.44
CA GLN A 143 -11.52 0.40 -9.79
C GLN A 143 -12.06 1.83 -9.89
N ASN A 144 -12.94 2.23 -8.97
CA ASN A 144 -13.48 3.58 -8.92
C ASN A 144 -12.38 4.63 -8.73
N TYR A 145 -11.40 4.39 -7.85
CA TYR A 145 -10.26 5.29 -7.69
C TYR A 145 -9.51 5.48 -9.01
N VAL A 146 -9.30 4.40 -9.76
CA VAL A 146 -8.57 4.41 -11.03
C VAL A 146 -9.38 5.14 -12.12
N ASP A 147 -10.66 4.81 -12.25
CA ASP A 147 -11.56 5.38 -13.26
C ASP A 147 -11.81 6.88 -13.03
N LEU A 148 -11.98 7.27 -11.77
CA LEU A 148 -12.11 8.68 -11.35
C LEU A 148 -10.77 9.40 -11.23
N LYS A 149 -9.67 8.77 -11.66
CA LYS A 149 -8.33 9.37 -11.69
C LYS A 149 -7.88 9.89 -10.32
N GLY A 150 -8.20 9.14 -9.28
CA GLY A 150 -7.87 9.38 -7.88
C GLY A 150 -8.77 10.40 -7.18
N TYR A 151 -9.82 10.90 -7.85
CA TYR A 151 -10.83 11.75 -7.21
C TYR A 151 -11.84 10.86 -6.51
N ILE A 152 -11.71 10.71 -5.19
CA ILE A 152 -12.78 10.20 -4.34
C ILE A 152 -13.25 11.41 -3.52
N PRO A 153 -14.39 12.04 -3.87
CA PRO A 153 -15.02 13.03 -2.99
C PRO A 153 -15.46 12.34 -1.68
N PRO A 154 -15.57 13.09 -0.57
CA PRO A 154 -15.86 12.54 0.75
C PRO A 154 -17.08 11.61 0.79
#